data_AF-A0A9D6QKT1-F1
#
_entry.id   AF-A0A9D6QKT1-F1
#
_cell.length_a   1.000
_cell.length_b   1.000
_cell.length_c   1.000
_cell.angle_alpha   90.00
_cell.angle_beta   90.00
_cell.angle_gamma   90.00
#
_symmetry.space_group_name_H-M   'P 1'
#
loop_
_entity.id
_entity.type
_entity.pdbx_description
1 polymer ?
#
loop_
_entity_poly.entity_id
_entity_poly.type
_entity_poly.pdbx_seq_one_letter_code
_entity_poly.pdbx_strand_id
1 'polypeptide(L)'
;MSETPKAAKPGTAPKTYRYYDLVMAAFVTVLLCSDIIGAGKVATLKLPVIGDFTFGAGVIFFPISYIFGDVLTEVYGYARARKVVWAGFGALFFASLMSWFVVAIPPAAGW
;
A
#
# COMPACT_ATOMS: atom_id res chain seq x y z
N MET A 1 -26.75 40.37 -34.15
CA MET A 1 -25.46 40.21 -33.46
C MET A 1 -25.71 40.50 -31.99
N SER A 2 -26.04 39.50 -31.17
CA SER A 2 -25.08 38.64 -30.42
C SER A 2 -24.26 39.51 -29.45
N GLU A 3 -24.27 39.34 -28.13
CA GLU A 3 -24.28 38.10 -27.34
C GLU A 3 -24.87 38.35 -25.93
N THR A 4 -25.56 37.33 -25.40
CA THR A 4 -25.91 37.21 -23.98
C THR A 4 -24.65 36.98 -23.14
N PRO A 5 -24.52 37.55 -21.93
CA PRO A 5 -23.38 37.27 -21.07
C PRO A 5 -23.45 35.82 -20.59
N LYS A 6 -22.50 34.99 -21.03
CA LYS A 6 -22.34 33.60 -20.62
C LYS A 6 -21.96 33.57 -19.14
N ALA A 7 -22.92 33.19 -18.29
CA ALA A 7 -22.70 33.00 -16.86
C ALA A 7 -21.47 32.09 -16.63
N ALA A 8 -20.46 32.62 -15.93
CA ALA A 8 -19.27 31.87 -15.55
C ALA A 8 -19.69 30.72 -14.62
N LYS A 9 -19.35 29.48 -15.01
CA LYS A 9 -19.58 28.30 -14.17
C LYS A 9 -18.85 28.53 -12.83
N PRO A 10 -19.52 28.37 -11.67
CA PRO A 10 -18.83 28.44 -10.40
C PRO A 10 -17.71 27.40 -10.43
N GLY A 11 -16.47 27.87 -10.27
CA GLY A 11 -15.30 27.00 -10.22
C GLY A 11 -15.50 26.01 -9.09
N THR A 12 -15.66 24.73 -9.42
CA THR A 12 -15.76 23.65 -8.46
C THR A 12 -14.54 23.73 -7.57
N ALA A 13 -14.73 24.16 -6.31
CA ALA A 13 -13.68 24.18 -5.32
C ALA A 13 -12.97 22.81 -5.32
N PRO A 14 -11.64 22.76 -5.29
CA PRO A 14 -10.93 21.48 -5.26
C PRO A 14 -11.42 20.73 -4.04
N LYS A 15 -12.11 19.60 -4.25
CA LYS A 15 -12.54 18.74 -3.15
C LYS A 15 -11.29 18.18 -2.49
N THR A 16 -10.84 18.82 -1.41
CA THR A 16 -9.73 18.35 -0.58
C THR A 16 -10.22 17.14 0.20
N TYR A 17 -9.93 15.95 -0.29
CA TYR A 17 -10.24 14.70 0.40
C TYR A 17 -9.21 14.48 1.50
N ARG A 18 -9.49 15.00 2.70
CA ARG A 18 -8.60 15.00 3.87
C ARG A 18 -8.10 13.61 4.32
N TYR A 19 -8.76 12.54 3.87
CA TYR A 19 -8.44 11.16 4.25
C TYR A 19 -7.80 10.34 3.13
N TYR A 20 -7.74 10.85 1.89
CA TYR A 20 -7.17 10.10 0.77
C TYR A 20 -5.68 9.82 0.98
N ASP A 21 -4.93 10.81 1.45
CA ASP A 21 -3.49 10.67 1.69
C ASP A 21 -3.21 9.73 2.88
N LEU A 22 -4.07 9.72 3.89
CA LEU A 22 -4.00 8.78 5.03
C LEU A 22 -4.26 7.33 4.60
N VAL A 23 -5.28 7.09 3.77
CA VAL A 23 -5.58 5.75 3.25
C VAL A 23 -4.48 5.27 2.30
N MET A 24 -3.94 6.17 1.47
CA MET A 24 -2.80 5.89 0.61
C MET A 24 -1.56 5.53 1.43
N ALA A 25 -1.22 6.32 2.45
CA ALA A 25 -0.10 6.04 3.35
C ALA A 25 -0.29 4.70 4.08
N ALA A 26 -1.48 4.45 4.64
CA ALA A 26 -1.79 3.20 5.32
C ALA A 26 -1.65 1.97 4.40
N PHE A 27 -2.15 2.06 3.16
CA PHE A 27 -2.00 0.99 2.17
C PHE A 27 -0.53 0.73 1.82
N VAL A 28 0.25 1.79 1.58
CA VAL A 28 1.69 1.69 1.29
C VAL A 28 2.44 1.08 2.48
N THR A 29 2.11 1.48 3.72
CA THR A 29 2.68 0.90 4.94
C THR A 29 2.35 -0.59 5.06
N VAL A 30 1.11 -1.00 4.83
CA VAL A 30 0.70 -2.42 4.89
C VAL A 30 1.42 -3.24 3.83
N LEU A 31 1.56 -2.71 2.60
CA LEU A 31 2.32 -3.36 1.53
C LEU A 31 3.78 -3.57 1.91
N LEU A 32 4.45 -2.53 2.41
CA LEU A 32 5.84 -2.62 2.88
C LEU A 32 6.01 -3.61 4.01
N CYS A 33 5.14 -3.57 5.02
CA CYS A 33 5.16 -4.53 6.13
C CYS A 33 4.94 -5.96 5.65
N SER A 34 4.02 -6.18 4.70
CA SER A 34 3.75 -7.49 4.12
C SER A 34 4.96 -8.04 3.37
N ASP A 35 5.68 -7.20 2.63
CA ASP A 35 6.84 -7.63 1.85
C ASP A 35 8.02 -7.99 2.77
N ILE A 36 8.31 -7.13 3.76
CA ILE A 36 9.41 -7.35 4.72
C ILE A 36 9.13 -8.53 5.66
N ILE A 37 7.91 -8.64 6.21
CA ILE A 37 7.55 -9.70 7.17
C ILE A 37 7.25 -11.00 6.44
N GLY A 38 6.55 -10.93 5.30
CA GLY A 38 6.12 -12.09 4.53
C GLY A 38 7.28 -12.85 3.88
N ALA A 39 8.31 -12.16 3.40
CA ALA A 39 9.47 -12.80 2.78
C ALA A 39 10.38 -13.51 3.79
N GLY A 40 10.49 -12.98 5.01
CA GLY A 40 11.48 -13.43 6.00
C GLY A 40 10.95 -14.39 7.07
N LYS A 41 9.63 -14.45 7.30
CA LYS A 41 9.07 -15.15 8.47
C LYS A 41 8.12 -16.26 8.07
N VAL A 42 8.50 -17.49 8.41
CA VAL A 42 7.60 -18.64 8.42
C VAL A 42 6.95 -18.69 9.81
N ALA A 43 5.62 -18.59 9.86
CA ALA A 43 4.86 -18.63 11.11
C ALA A 43 4.33 -20.05 11.33
N THR A 44 4.54 -20.57 12.54
CA THR A 44 3.97 -21.86 12.96
C THR A 44 2.88 -21.58 13.97
N LEU A 45 1.64 -21.92 13.61
CA LEU A 45 0.50 -21.81 14.50
C LEU A 45 0.16 -23.20 15.04
N LYS A 46 0.19 -23.35 16.36
CA LYS A 46 -0.31 -24.55 17.03
C LYS A 46 -1.83 -24.53 17.04
N LEU A 47 -2.43 -25.28 16.13
CA LEU A 47 -3.88 -25.47 16.10
C LEU A 47 -4.26 -26.65 17.00
N PRO A 48 -5.26 -26.49 17.88
CA PRO A 48 -5.61 -27.51 18.89
C PRO A 48 -6.12 -28.83 18.29
N VAL A 49 -6.48 -28.87 17.00
CA VAL A 49 -7.04 -30.05 16.31
C VAL A 49 -6.12 -30.61 15.23
N ILE A 50 -5.20 -29.81 14.68
CA ILE A 50 -4.45 -30.13 13.44
C ILE A 50 -2.93 -30.27 13.68
N GLY A 51 -2.41 -29.75 14.81
CA GLY A 51 -0.98 -29.75 15.12
C GLY A 51 -0.26 -28.48 14.65
N ASP A 52 1.05 -28.57 14.43
CA ASP A 52 1.89 -27.45 14.00
C ASP A 52 1.61 -27.09 12.53
N PHE A 53 0.82 -26.03 12.31
CA PHE A 53 0.50 -25.53 10.98
C PHE A 53 1.48 -24.42 10.59
N THR A 54 2.39 -24.74 9.67
CA THR A 54 3.45 -23.85 9.20
C THR A 54 3.02 -23.16 7.91
N PHE A 55 2.96 -21.83 7.91
CA PHE A 55 2.60 -21.02 6.74
C PHE A 55 3.50 -19.79 6.64
N GLY A 56 3.67 -19.27 5.42
CA GLY A 56 4.39 -18.01 5.24
C GLY A 56 3.63 -16.87 5.89
N ALA A 57 4.28 -16.02 6.69
CA ALA A 57 3.62 -14.93 7.41
C ALA A 57 2.84 -13.97 6.48
N GLY A 58 3.20 -13.92 5.20
CA GLY A 58 2.48 -13.20 4.14
C GLY A 58 1.00 -13.57 4.02
N VAL A 59 0.59 -14.80 4.38
CA VAL A 59 -0.81 -15.26 4.31
C VAL A 59 -1.73 -14.43 5.21
N ILE A 60 -1.25 -13.91 6.33
CA ILE A 60 -2.03 -13.05 7.23
C ILE A 60 -2.36 -11.70 6.59
N PHE A 61 -1.50 -11.22 5.69
CA PHE A 61 -1.70 -9.94 4.99
C PHE A 61 -2.69 -10.06 3.83
N PHE A 62 -3.00 -11.28 3.37
CA PHE A 62 -3.95 -11.53 2.29
C PHE A 62 -5.36 -10.96 2.57
N PRO A 63 -6.06 -11.32 3.67
CA PRO A 63 -7.38 -10.75 3.96
C PRO A 63 -7.34 -9.22 4.19
N ILE A 64 -6.26 -8.71 4.78
CA ILE A 64 -6.09 -7.26 5.00
C ILE A 64 -5.98 -6.55 3.65
N SER A 65 -5.19 -7.09 2.72
CA SER A 65 -5.02 -6.51 1.39
C SER A 65 -6.33 -6.45 0.59
N TYR A 66 -7.20 -7.46 0.72
CA TYR A 66 -8.54 -7.45 0.10
C TYR A 66 -9.42 -6.33 0.63
N ILE A 67 -9.47 -6.13 1.95
CA ILE A 67 -10.25 -5.04 2.56
C ILE A 67 -9.78 -3.69 2.01
N PHE A 68 -8.48 -3.45 1.94
CA PHE A 68 -7.97 -2.21 1.37
C PHE A 68 -8.28 -2.10 -0.13
N GLY A 69 -8.16 -3.18 -0.90
CA GLY A 69 -8.48 -3.20 -2.33
C GLY A 69 -9.94 -2.85 -2.62
N ASP A 70 -10.86 -3.47 -1.88
CA ASP A 70 -12.30 -3.24 -2.00
C ASP A 70 -12.65 -1.81 -1.57
N VAL A 71 -12.17 -1.36 -0.40
CA VAL A 71 -12.39 0.02 0.07
C VAL A 71 -11.84 1.06 -0.90
N LEU A 72 -10.67 0.84 -1.49
CA LEU A 72 -10.10 1.76 -2.48
C LEU A 72 -10.98 1.89 -3.72
N THR A 73 -11.50 0.77 -4.21
CA THR A 73 -12.28 0.73 -5.45
C THR A 73 -13.72 1.20 -5.23
N GLU A 74 -14.33 0.89 -4.09
CA GLU A 74 -15.70 1.29 -3.73
C GLU A 74 -15.82 2.74 -3.25
N VAL A 75 -14.90 3.22 -2.39
CA VAL A 75 -15.00 4.56 -1.78
C VAL A 75 -14.34 5.63 -2.64
N TYR A 76 -13.17 5.33 -3.20
CA TYR A 76 -12.33 6.32 -3.89
C TYR A 76 -12.36 6.20 -5.41
N GLY A 77 -12.91 5.10 -5.93
CA GLY A 77 -13.05 4.84 -7.35
C GLY A 77 -11.75 4.43 -8.04
N TYR A 78 -11.91 3.78 -9.20
CA TYR A 78 -10.82 3.16 -9.96
C TYR A 78 -9.68 4.11 -10.35
N ALA A 79 -10.00 5.35 -10.75
CA ALA A 79 -8.99 6.33 -11.18
C ALA A 79 -8.01 6.72 -10.06
N ARG A 80 -8.46 6.72 -8.81
CA ARG A 80 -7.61 7.02 -7.65
C ARG A 80 -6.92 5.80 -7.09
N ALA A 81 -7.57 4.63 -7.14
CA ALA A 81 -6.94 3.37 -6.77
C ALA A 81 -5.64 3.13 -7.56
N ARG A 82 -5.64 3.43 -8.86
CA ARG A 82 -4.44 3.32 -9.71
C ARG A 82 -3.25 4.14 -9.18
N LYS A 83 -3.47 5.36 -8.68
CA LYS A 83 -2.39 6.19 -8.13
C LYS A 83 -1.78 5.58 -6.88
N VAL A 84 -2.61 4.99 -6.03
CA VAL A 84 -2.17 4.33 -4.79
C VAL A 84 -1.35 3.07 -5.12
N VAL A 85 -1.76 2.31 -6.13
CA VAL A 85 -0.98 1.15 -6.63
C VAL A 85 0.40 1.60 -7.12
N TRP A 86 0.46 2.67 -7.92
CA TRP A 86 1.75 3.22 -8.38
C TRP A 86 2.62 3.74 -7.23
N ALA A 87 2.02 4.38 -6.21
CA ALA A 87 2.75 4.80 -5.01
C ALA A 87 3.31 3.60 -4.23
N GLY A 88 2.51 2.54 -4.08
CA GLY A 88 2.95 1.28 -3.45
C GLY A 88 4.08 0.60 -4.21
N PHE A 89 3.96 0.49 -5.54
CA PHE A 89 5.02 -0.04 -6.39
C PHE A 89 6.32 0.78 -6.27
N GLY A 90 6.22 2.11 -6.27
CA GLY A 90 7.37 3.00 -6.09
C GLY A 90 8.04 2.80 -4.73
N ALA A 91 7.26 2.66 -3.66
CA ALA A 91 7.78 2.41 -2.32
C ALA A 91 8.47 1.05 -2.20
N LEU A 92 7.89 -0.02 -2.77
CA LEU A 92 8.49 -1.35 -2.79
C LEU A 92 9.79 -1.37 -3.61
N PHE A 93 9.80 -0.72 -4.76
CA PHE A 93 11.01 -0.58 -5.58
C PHE A 93 12.14 0.15 -4.82
N PHE A 94 11.80 1.26 -4.15
CA PHE A 94 12.76 1.99 -3.32
C PHE A 94 13.30 1.14 -2.17
N ALA A 95 12.42 0.43 -1.44
CA ALA A 95 12.83 -0.45 -0.36
C ALA A 95 13.73 -1.59 -0.84
N SER A 96 13.41 -2.20 -1.99
CA SER A 96 14.24 -3.23 -2.63
C SER A 96 15.62 -2.69 -3.03
N LEU A 97 15.69 -1.51 -3.66
CA LEU A 97 16.95 -0.86 -4.01
C LEU A 97 17.80 -0.52 -2.78
N MET A 98 17.18 0.03 -1.72
CA MET A 98 17.89 0.33 -0.49
C MET A 98 18.39 -0.93 0.20
N SER A 99 17.58 -1.99 0.24
CA SER A 99 17.99 -3.30 0.76
C SER A 99 19.20 -3.86 0.00
N TRP A 100 19.16 -3.82 -1.33
CA TRP A 100 20.29 -4.23 -2.17
C TRP A 100 21.56 -3.42 -1.89
N PHE A 101 21.43 -2.10 -1.77
CA PHE A 101 22.55 -1.22 -1.48
C PHE A 101 23.16 -1.49 -0.10
N VAL A 102 22.32 -1.65 0.93
CA VAL A 102 22.78 -1.92 2.30
C VAL A 102 23.48 -3.28 2.41
N VAL A 103 22.97 -4.32 1.75
CA VAL A 103 23.58 -5.66 1.74
C VAL A 103 24.92 -5.68 0.99
N ALA A 104 25.11 -4.80 0.00
CA ALA A 104 26.36 -4.72 -0.75
C ALA A 104 27.50 -4.05 0.03
N ILE A 105 27.20 -3.28 1.08
CA ILE A 105 28.22 -2.64 1.91
C ILE A 105 28.80 -3.67 2.87
N PRO A 106 30.14 -3.83 2.95
CA PRO A 106 30.74 -4.75 3.91
C PRO A 106 30.38 -4.31 5.34
N PRO A 107 29.99 -5.26 6.22
CA PRO A 107 29.69 -4.94 7.60
C PRO A 107 30.93 -4.35 8.28
N ALA A 108 30.72 -3.39 9.18
CA ALA A 108 31.80 -2.82 9.97
C ALA A 108 32.50 -3.93 10.77
N ALA A 109 33.84 -3.94 10.77
CA ALA A 109 34.60 -4.94 11.50
C ALA A 109 34.28 -4.87 13.01
N GLY A 110 33.60 -5.89 13.53
CA GLY A 110 33.22 -6.00 14.94
C GLY A 110 31.71 -6.03 15.24
N TRP A 111 30.85 -6.16 14.22
CA TRP A 111 29.40 -6.34 14.36
C TRP A 111 28.94 -7.66 13.74
#